data_AF-L9X7T4-F1
#
_entry.id   AF-L9X7T4-F1
#
_cell.length_a   1.000
_cell.length_b   1.000
_cell.length_c   1.000
_cell.angle_alpha   90.00
_cell.angle_beta   90.00
_cell.angle_gamma   90.00
#
_symmetry.space_group_name_H-M   'P 1'
#
loop_
_entity.id
_entity.type
_entity.pdbx_description
1 polymer ?
#
loop_
_entity_poly.entity_id
_entity_poly.type
_entity_poly.pdbx_seq_one_letter_code
_entity_poly.pdbx_strand_id
1 'polypeptide(L)'
;MRRLEDRLRSYLVEDESVQRLTSGRLVDDAARGAAMIGLTDRRLLCVSERGELVDVRYDYVCSVRSRDRTRVRYRPDAGPNRTLRLGVGTIILGLLVAAVAATSPLTPVETVATVAVSAATAAVAIGLQSVRTRTRVGHSSDQLLVGIGFVSLLALVGVAVVAASVSLALYGLVTIGSGLVLGYAVRHRERLDGLGLEDHRESLLSVNTVDGETVHIAVEPDSTLARDLATCVYDRADDTVDVDRRVIVASGREQQT
;
A
#
# COMPACT_ATOMS: atom_id res chain seq x y z
N MET A 1 16.08 -5.34 -12.47
CA MET A 1 15.41 -6.47 -13.14
C MET A 1 16.36 -7.63 -13.47
N ARG A 2 17.42 -7.47 -14.27
CA ARG A 2 18.33 -8.59 -14.65
C ARG A 2 18.78 -9.50 -13.48
N ARG A 3 19.19 -8.91 -12.35
CA ARG A 3 19.59 -9.69 -11.16
C ARG A 3 18.51 -10.62 -10.59
N LEU A 4 17.24 -10.23 -10.68
CA LEU A 4 16.13 -11.07 -10.19
C LEU A 4 15.78 -12.16 -11.18
N GLU A 5 15.88 -11.88 -12.47
CA GLU A 5 15.73 -12.88 -13.52
C GLU A 5 16.83 -13.96 -13.42
N ASP A 6 18.08 -13.55 -13.23
CA ASP A 6 19.20 -14.47 -13.04
C ASP A 6 18.99 -15.37 -11.80
N ARG A 7 18.47 -14.79 -10.71
CA ARG A 7 18.10 -15.56 -9.51
C ARG A 7 16.97 -16.53 -9.79
N LEU A 8 15.92 -16.12 -10.48
CA LEU A 8 14.81 -17.01 -10.81
C LEU A 8 15.31 -18.21 -11.63
N ARG A 9 16.20 -17.96 -12.59
CA ARG A 9 16.83 -19.04 -13.38
C ARG A 9 17.65 -20.00 -12.54
N SER A 10 18.29 -19.54 -11.46
CA SER A 10 19.04 -20.41 -10.55
C SER A 10 18.17 -21.37 -9.70
N TYR A 11 16.86 -21.12 -9.63
CA TYR A 11 15.90 -21.97 -8.91
C TYR A 11 15.15 -22.95 -9.83
N LEU A 12 15.37 -22.87 -11.15
CA LEU A 12 14.79 -23.80 -12.11
C LEU A 12 15.48 -25.16 -11.99
N VAL A 13 14.68 -26.22 -12.05
CA VAL A 13 15.17 -27.60 -12.16
C VAL A 13 15.68 -27.83 -13.59
N GLU A 14 16.56 -28.82 -13.78
CA GLU A 14 16.90 -29.32 -15.11
C GLU A 14 15.60 -29.73 -15.85
N ASP A 15 15.46 -29.29 -17.11
CA ASP A 15 14.27 -29.39 -17.98
C ASP A 15 13.07 -28.47 -17.64
N GLU A 16 13.13 -27.68 -16.56
CA GLU A 16 12.08 -26.71 -16.24
C GLU A 16 12.23 -25.43 -17.09
N SER A 17 11.15 -25.03 -17.76
CA SER A 17 11.16 -23.90 -18.69
C SER A 17 10.23 -22.79 -18.21
N VAL A 18 10.74 -21.56 -18.17
CA VAL A 18 9.92 -20.37 -17.86
C VAL A 18 9.05 -20.05 -19.06
N GLN A 19 7.74 -20.24 -18.92
CA GLN A 19 6.75 -19.89 -19.94
C GLN A 19 6.48 -18.39 -19.95
N ARG A 20 6.35 -17.79 -18.76
CA ARG A 20 6.07 -16.36 -18.64
C ARG A 20 6.76 -15.76 -17.44
N LEU A 21 7.25 -14.53 -17.62
CA LEU A 21 7.95 -13.79 -16.60
C LEU A 21 7.30 -12.41 -16.46
N THR A 22 6.92 -12.04 -15.24
CA THR A 22 6.35 -10.72 -14.95
C THR A 22 6.92 -10.17 -13.64
N SER A 23 6.85 -8.85 -13.48
CA SER A 23 7.19 -8.20 -12.22
C SER A 23 5.93 -7.90 -11.42
N GLY A 24 6.00 -8.06 -10.11
CA GLY A 24 4.92 -7.72 -9.20
C GLY A 24 5.40 -7.53 -7.78
N ARG A 25 4.48 -7.69 -6.83
CA ARG A 25 4.74 -7.54 -5.41
C ARG A 25 4.06 -8.65 -4.63
N LEU A 26 4.81 -9.35 -3.81
CA LEU A 26 4.25 -10.27 -2.81
C LEU A 26 3.69 -9.43 -1.65
N VAL A 27 2.44 -9.70 -1.28
CA VAL A 27 1.72 -8.93 -0.27
C VAL A 27 1.91 -9.51 1.13
N ASP A 28 2.11 -10.83 1.21
CA ASP A 28 2.21 -11.60 2.45
C ASP A 28 3.54 -11.41 3.18
N ASP A 29 3.49 -11.43 4.51
CA ASP A 29 4.55 -10.91 5.38
C ASP A 29 5.88 -11.66 5.26
N ALA A 30 5.88 -12.96 4.94
CA ALA A 30 7.10 -13.76 4.81
C ALA A 30 7.94 -13.39 3.58
N ALA A 31 7.34 -12.81 2.54
CA ALA A 31 8.04 -12.46 1.30
C ALA A 31 7.71 -11.04 0.82
N ARG A 32 7.23 -10.18 1.73
CA ARG A 32 6.62 -8.90 1.39
C ARG A 32 7.60 -7.97 0.66
N GLY A 33 7.24 -7.58 -0.55
CA GLY A 33 8.06 -6.67 -1.34
C GLY A 33 7.97 -6.92 -2.83
N ALA A 34 8.74 -6.15 -3.60
CA ALA A 34 8.86 -6.35 -5.03
C ALA A 34 9.41 -7.75 -5.31
N ALA A 35 8.82 -8.42 -6.30
CA ALA A 35 9.15 -9.79 -6.65
C ALA A 35 9.10 -9.98 -8.16
N MET A 36 9.94 -10.88 -8.67
CA MET A 36 9.78 -11.45 -10.01
C MET A 36 8.92 -12.70 -9.89
N ILE A 37 7.91 -12.77 -10.74
CA ILE A 37 6.93 -13.85 -10.78
C ILE A 37 7.13 -14.58 -12.11
N GLY A 38 7.53 -15.84 -12.04
CA GLY A 38 7.69 -16.73 -13.18
C GLY A 38 6.64 -17.82 -13.16
N LEU A 39 5.91 -17.97 -14.27
CA LEU A 39 5.15 -19.17 -14.58
C LEU A 39 6.08 -20.12 -15.33
N THR A 40 6.25 -21.31 -14.78
CA THR A 40 6.98 -22.40 -15.44
C THR A 40 5.99 -23.42 -15.99
N ASP A 41 6.50 -24.46 -16.63
CA ASP A 41 5.72 -25.64 -17.03
C ASP A 41 5.23 -26.47 -15.83
N ARG A 42 5.76 -26.27 -14.62
CA ARG A 42 5.47 -27.12 -13.45
C ARG A 42 4.85 -26.38 -12.26
N ARG A 43 5.22 -25.11 -12.07
CA ARG A 43 4.92 -24.33 -10.87
C ARG A 43 4.99 -22.82 -11.09
N LEU A 44 4.32 -22.10 -10.20
CA LEU A 44 4.44 -20.66 -10.04
C LEU A 44 5.61 -20.37 -9.09
N LEU A 45 6.64 -19.68 -9.57
CA LEU A 45 7.79 -19.24 -8.78
C LEU A 45 7.74 -17.73 -8.56
N CYS A 46 7.80 -17.29 -7.31
CA CYS A 46 7.95 -15.88 -6.97
C CYS A 46 9.24 -15.67 -6.19
N VAL A 47 10.12 -14.79 -6.70
CA VAL A 47 11.39 -14.45 -6.07
C VAL A 47 11.36 -13.00 -5.61
N SER A 48 11.36 -12.79 -4.30
CA SER A 48 11.44 -11.47 -3.66
C SER A 48 12.81 -10.82 -3.90
N GLU A 49 12.87 -9.49 -3.86
CA GLU A 49 14.13 -8.73 -3.82
C GLU A 49 15.08 -9.18 -2.70
N ARG A 50 14.50 -9.63 -1.58
CA ARG A 50 15.23 -10.16 -0.42
C ARG A 50 15.83 -11.54 -0.65
N GLY A 51 15.48 -12.21 -1.75
CA GLY A 51 15.91 -13.57 -2.06
C GLY A 51 15.01 -14.65 -1.46
N GLU A 52 13.92 -14.28 -0.79
CA GLU A 52 12.86 -15.20 -0.38
C GLU A 52 12.18 -15.78 -1.63
N LEU A 53 11.98 -17.10 -1.61
CA LEU A 53 11.36 -17.87 -2.68
C LEU A 53 10.00 -18.36 -2.21
N VAL A 54 8.98 -18.12 -3.02
CA VAL A 54 7.66 -18.75 -2.88
C VAL A 54 7.48 -19.66 -4.10
N ASP A 55 7.32 -20.95 -3.84
CA ASP A 55 7.10 -21.97 -4.86
C ASP A 55 5.72 -22.61 -4.67
N VAL A 56 4.87 -22.50 -5.68
CA VAL A 56 3.53 -23.07 -5.68
C VAL A 56 3.36 -23.98 -6.89
N ARG A 57 3.39 -25.30 -6.67
CA ARG A 57 3.10 -26.28 -7.74
C ARG A 57 1.64 -26.20 -8.16
N TYR A 58 1.38 -26.39 -9.46
CA TYR A 58 0.03 -26.33 -9.99
C TYR A 58 -0.90 -27.39 -9.38
N ASP A 59 -0.35 -28.56 -9.03
CA ASP A 59 -1.08 -29.65 -8.36
C ASP A 59 -1.65 -29.22 -6.99
N TYR A 60 -1.05 -28.21 -6.35
CA TYR A 60 -1.50 -27.66 -5.09
C TYR A 60 -2.40 -26.43 -5.25
N VAL A 61 -2.68 -25.95 -6.45
CA VAL A 61 -3.53 -24.78 -6.65
C VAL A 61 -5.00 -25.21 -6.69
N CYS A 62 -5.78 -24.84 -5.67
CA CYS A 62 -7.22 -25.10 -5.65
C CYS A 62 -8.03 -24.07 -6.41
N SER A 63 -7.64 -22.79 -6.31
CA SER A 63 -8.36 -21.73 -6.98
C SER A 63 -7.49 -20.50 -7.19
N VAL A 64 -7.69 -19.86 -8.33
CA VAL A 64 -7.06 -18.58 -8.69
C VAL A 64 -8.15 -17.53 -8.75
N ARG A 65 -8.02 -16.44 -7.98
CA ARG A 65 -8.94 -15.30 -8.03
C ARG A 65 -8.17 -14.03 -8.32
N SER A 66 -8.65 -13.25 -9.28
CA SER A 66 -8.16 -11.91 -9.54
C SER A 66 -9.19 -10.89 -9.07
N ARG A 67 -8.73 -9.82 -8.42
CA ARG A 67 -9.57 -8.70 -8.01
C ARG A 67 -8.83 -7.39 -8.25
N ASP A 68 -9.46 -6.49 -8.98
CA ASP A 68 -8.92 -5.14 -9.17
C ASP A 68 -8.95 -4.37 -7.86
N ARG A 69 -7.82 -3.75 -7.53
CA ARG A 69 -7.67 -2.93 -6.35
C ARG A 69 -7.00 -1.62 -6.72
N THR A 70 -7.68 -0.54 -6.35
CA THR A 70 -7.14 0.80 -6.44
C THR A 70 -6.27 1.06 -5.21
N ARG A 71 -4.97 1.33 -5.40
CA ARG A 71 -4.06 1.71 -4.32
C ARG A 71 -3.44 3.07 -4.64
N VAL A 72 -3.70 4.03 -3.76
CA VAL A 72 -3.01 5.32 -3.81
C VAL A 72 -1.56 5.11 -3.38
N ARG A 73 -0.62 5.40 -4.27
CA ARG A 73 0.82 5.34 -3.97
C ARG A 73 1.38 6.75 -3.97
N TYR A 74 2.10 7.08 -2.90
CA TYR A 74 2.86 8.33 -2.87
C TYR A 74 4.15 8.15 -3.67
N ARG A 75 4.23 8.80 -4.84
CA ARG A 75 5.46 8.96 -5.61
C ARG A 75 6.20 10.18 -5.10
N PRO A 76 7.37 10.01 -4.46
CA PRO A 76 8.22 11.11 -4.02
C PRO A 76 9.04 11.70 -5.19
N ASP A 77 8.48 11.76 -6.41
CA ASP A 77 9.06 12.59 -7.47
C ASP A 77 8.46 13.99 -7.32
N ALA A 78 9.11 14.79 -6.50
CA ALA A 78 8.75 16.16 -6.30
C ALA A 78 9.97 17.04 -6.53
N GLY A 79 9.94 17.76 -7.65
CA GLY A 79 10.87 18.84 -7.91
C GLY A 79 11.01 19.82 -6.73
N PRO A 80 12.09 20.63 -6.73
CA PRO A 80 12.65 21.32 -5.56
C PRO A 80 11.71 22.27 -4.78
N ASN A 81 10.51 22.56 -5.27
CA ASN A 81 9.65 23.63 -4.74
C ASN A 81 8.53 23.14 -3.80
N ARG A 82 8.47 21.84 -3.48
CA ARG A 82 7.29 21.25 -2.84
C ARG A 82 7.27 21.33 -1.31
N THR A 83 8.44 21.24 -0.68
CA THR A 83 8.60 21.50 0.77
C THR A 83 8.26 22.93 1.13
N LEU A 84 8.46 23.86 0.19
CA LEU A 84 8.17 25.27 0.34
C LEU A 84 6.64 25.52 0.42
N ARG A 85 5.83 24.81 -0.36
CA ARG A 85 4.36 24.97 -0.34
C ARG A 85 3.70 24.39 0.91
N LEU A 86 4.15 23.23 1.40
CA LEU A 86 3.65 22.68 2.66
C LEU A 86 4.14 23.48 3.89
N GLY A 87 5.39 23.96 3.85
CA GLY A 87 5.94 24.81 4.91
C GLY A 87 5.23 26.16 5.03
N VAL A 88 4.87 26.79 3.91
CA VAL A 88 4.12 28.06 3.91
C VAL A 88 2.74 27.91 4.56
N GLY A 89 2.03 26.79 4.30
CA GLY A 89 0.74 26.52 4.94
C GLY A 89 0.83 26.41 6.46
N THR A 90 1.85 25.71 6.98
CA THR A 90 2.08 25.59 8.43
C THR A 90 2.48 26.91 9.08
N ILE A 91 3.26 27.75 8.38
CA ILE A 91 3.68 29.06 8.90
C ILE A 91 2.49 30.01 9.00
N ILE A 92 1.63 30.06 7.99
CA ILE A 92 0.43 30.92 7.98
C ILE A 92 -0.52 30.49 9.11
N LEU A 93 -0.70 29.19 9.33
CA LEU A 93 -1.55 28.69 10.41
C LEU A 93 -0.98 29.06 11.79
N GLY A 94 0.33 28.90 11.99
CA GLY A 94 0.99 29.30 13.24
C GLY A 94 0.88 30.80 13.52
N LEU A 95 1.03 31.64 12.50
CA LEU A 95 0.86 33.09 12.60
C LEU A 95 -0.58 33.49 12.94
N LEU A 96 -1.57 32.80 12.37
CA LEU A 96 -2.98 33.02 12.66
C LEU A 96 -3.31 32.71 14.13
N VAL A 97 -2.79 31.59 14.65
CA VAL A 97 -2.97 31.21 16.06
C VAL A 97 -2.31 32.23 16.99
N ALA A 98 -1.09 32.69 16.66
CA ALA A 98 -0.39 33.70 17.44
C ALA A 98 -1.12 35.07 17.44
N ALA A 99 -1.68 35.48 16.30
CA ALA A 99 -2.42 36.74 16.19
C ALA A 99 -3.71 36.73 17.01
N VAL A 100 -4.43 35.60 17.06
CA VAL A 100 -5.66 35.45 17.88
C VAL A 100 -5.32 35.45 19.38
N ALA A 101 -4.20 34.84 19.77
CA ALA A 101 -3.74 34.86 21.17
C ALA A 101 -3.34 36.27 21.63
N ALA A 102 -2.84 37.12 20.72
CA ALA A 102 -2.39 38.47 21.04
C ALA A 102 -3.52 39.49 21.28
N THR A 103 -4.75 39.21 20.83
CA THR A 103 -5.86 40.18 20.88
C THR A 103 -6.88 39.94 21.98
N SER A 104 -6.71 38.88 22.79
CA SER A 104 -7.69 38.49 23.82
C SER A 104 -7.09 38.63 25.23
N PRO A 105 -7.75 39.34 26.17
CA PRO A 105 -7.32 39.37 27.56
C PRO A 105 -7.59 37.99 28.18
N LEU A 106 -6.55 37.15 28.20
CA LEU A 106 -6.64 35.75 28.61
C LEU A 106 -7.09 35.62 30.06
N THR A 107 -8.26 35.03 30.26
CA THR A 107 -8.66 34.48 31.56
C THR A 107 -7.75 33.30 31.94
N PRO A 108 -7.61 32.95 33.24
CA PRO A 108 -6.74 31.85 33.70
C PRO A 108 -7.03 30.48 33.05
N VAL A 109 -8.25 30.28 32.52
CA VAL A 109 -8.64 29.07 31.78
C VAL A 109 -8.10 29.12 30.34
N GLU A 110 -8.08 30.28 29.71
CA GLU A 110 -7.56 30.45 28.35
C GLU A 110 -6.02 30.36 28.32
N THR A 111 -5.33 30.71 29.41
CA THR A 111 -3.87 30.51 29.52
C THR A 111 -3.50 29.03 29.50
N VAL A 112 -4.28 28.17 30.17
CA VAL A 112 -4.08 26.71 30.12
C VAL A 112 -4.35 26.16 28.72
N ALA A 113 -5.41 26.64 28.06
CA ALA A 113 -5.69 26.26 26.67
C ALA A 113 -4.57 26.70 25.71
N THR A 114 -4.02 27.89 25.90
CA THR A 114 -2.92 28.42 25.08
C THR A 114 -1.64 27.60 25.27
N VAL A 115 -1.33 27.21 26.51
CA VAL A 115 -0.19 26.32 26.81
C VAL A 115 -0.40 24.95 26.15
N ALA A 116 -1.60 24.38 26.24
CA ALA A 116 -1.91 23.09 25.61
C ALA A 116 -1.79 23.14 24.08
N VAL A 117 -2.29 24.20 23.43
CA VAL A 117 -2.16 24.40 21.98
C VAL A 117 -0.71 24.61 21.57
N SER A 118 0.07 25.37 22.34
CA SER A 118 1.50 25.58 22.06
C SER A 118 2.30 24.28 22.17
N ALA A 119 2.00 23.45 23.18
CA ALA A 119 2.61 22.14 23.36
C ALA A 119 2.23 21.17 22.24
N ALA A 120 0.96 21.16 21.82
CA ALA A 120 0.50 20.37 20.68
C ALA A 120 1.20 20.80 19.38
N THR A 121 1.35 22.11 19.16
CA THR A 121 2.04 22.67 17.99
C THR A 121 3.53 22.32 17.98
N ALA A 122 4.19 22.40 19.15
CA ALA A 122 5.58 21.98 19.32
C ALA A 122 5.75 20.47 19.08
N ALA A 123 4.84 19.64 19.57
CA ALA A 123 4.86 18.19 19.33
C ALA A 123 4.71 17.85 17.84
N VAL A 124 3.81 18.54 17.13
CA VAL A 124 3.66 18.42 15.67
C VAL A 124 4.93 18.85 14.95
N ALA A 125 5.53 19.98 15.35
CA ALA A 125 6.77 20.49 14.76
C ALA A 125 7.96 19.53 14.97
N ILE A 126 8.12 18.98 16.18
CA ILE A 126 9.15 17.98 16.50
C ILE A 126 8.90 16.70 15.72
N GLY A 127 7.64 16.26 15.58
CA GLY A 127 7.26 15.12 14.74
C GLY A 127 7.67 15.32 13.28
N LEU A 128 7.36 16.49 12.71
CA LEU A 128 7.78 16.87 11.36
C LEU A 128 9.31 16.92 11.20
N GLN A 129 10.04 17.41 12.20
CA GLN A 129 11.50 17.52 12.17
C GLN A 129 12.20 16.17 12.37
N SER A 130 11.61 15.26 13.15
CA SER A 130 12.06 13.88 13.31
C SER A 130 11.89 13.07 12.02
N VAL A 131 10.77 13.25 11.31
CA VAL A 131 10.56 12.69 9.98
C VAL A 131 11.59 13.24 8.98
N ARG A 132 11.95 14.52 9.10
CA ARG A 132 12.91 15.20 8.21
C ARG A 132 14.36 14.75 8.40
N THR A 133 14.73 14.27 9.58
CA THR A 133 16.09 13.83 9.90
C THR A 133 16.30 12.32 9.74
N ARG A 134 15.21 11.53 9.66
CA ARG A 134 15.25 10.07 9.45
C ARG A 134 15.14 9.61 8.00
N THR A 135 15.16 10.47 6.99
CA THR A 135 15.07 10.06 5.58
C THR A 135 16.39 9.51 5.02
N ARG A 136 16.79 8.37 5.56
CA ARG A 136 17.49 7.29 4.86
C ARG A 136 16.93 6.00 5.47
N VAL A 137 16.05 5.30 4.76
CA VAL A 137 15.59 3.89 4.95
C VAL A 137 14.10 3.77 4.55
N GLY A 138 13.79 2.70 3.80
CA GLY A 138 12.63 2.58 2.92
C GLY A 138 11.29 2.19 3.54
N HIS A 139 10.23 2.40 2.74
CA HIS A 139 8.88 1.81 2.71
C HIS A 139 8.05 1.66 4.00
N SER A 140 8.58 1.96 5.20
CA SER A 140 7.83 2.01 6.47
C SER A 140 7.26 3.41 6.76
N SER A 141 7.32 4.33 5.78
CA SER A 141 6.90 5.72 5.93
C SER A 141 5.40 5.96 5.77
N ASP A 142 4.66 5.04 5.16
CA ASP A 142 3.20 5.17 4.98
C ASP A 142 2.47 5.12 6.33
N GLN A 143 2.93 4.30 7.28
CA GLN A 143 2.33 4.23 8.61
C GLN A 143 2.62 5.47 9.46
N LEU A 144 3.78 6.10 9.28
CA LEU A 144 4.13 7.33 9.99
C LEU A 144 3.35 8.54 9.47
N LEU A 145 3.08 8.63 8.17
CA LEU A 145 2.24 9.69 7.60
C LEU A 145 0.78 9.55 8.02
N VAL A 146 0.24 8.33 8.08
CA VAL A 146 -1.10 8.08 8.61
C VAL A 146 -1.16 8.41 10.12
N GLY A 147 -0.13 8.06 10.87
CA GLY A 147 -0.01 8.40 12.30
C GLY A 147 0.03 9.92 12.55
N ILE A 148 0.78 10.67 11.74
CA ILE A 148 0.87 12.13 11.86
C ILE A 148 -0.45 12.79 11.45
N GLY A 149 -1.09 12.31 10.38
CA GLY A 149 -2.42 12.78 9.98
C GLY A 149 -3.47 12.56 11.07
N PHE A 150 -3.46 11.38 11.70
CA PHE A 150 -4.36 11.03 12.79
C PHE A 150 -4.13 11.90 14.03
N VAL A 151 -2.87 12.09 14.45
CA VAL A 151 -2.52 12.95 15.60
C VAL A 151 -2.91 14.42 15.35
N SER A 152 -2.71 14.90 14.12
CA SER A 152 -3.10 16.27 13.74
C SER A 152 -4.62 16.46 13.80
N LEU A 153 -5.38 15.46 13.33
CA LEU A 153 -6.84 15.47 13.35
C LEU A 153 -7.36 15.38 14.79
N LEU A 154 -6.74 14.55 15.62
CA LEU A 154 -7.10 14.37 17.04
C LEU A 154 -6.80 15.63 17.86
N ALA A 155 -5.70 16.33 17.57
CA ALA A 155 -5.41 17.64 18.13
C ALA A 155 -6.46 18.68 17.71
N LEU A 156 -6.88 18.68 16.45
CA LEU A 156 -7.88 19.62 15.93
C LEU A 156 -9.27 19.37 16.55
N VAL A 157 -9.64 18.10 16.73
CA VAL A 157 -10.87 17.71 17.47
C VAL A 157 -10.77 18.13 18.93
N GLY A 158 -9.62 17.92 19.60
CA GLY A 158 -9.40 18.37 20.97
C GLY A 158 -9.57 19.88 21.14
N VAL A 159 -9.02 20.67 20.21
CA VAL A 159 -9.20 22.14 20.19
C VAL A 159 -10.66 22.51 19.94
N ALA A 160 -11.37 21.83 19.04
CA ALA A 160 -12.78 22.11 18.77
C ALA A 160 -13.69 21.82 19.98
N VAL A 161 -13.44 20.72 20.71
CA VAL A 161 -14.20 20.36 21.91
C VAL A 161 -13.98 21.37 23.04
N VAL A 162 -12.72 21.79 23.25
CA VAL A 162 -12.40 22.82 24.24
C VAL A 162 -12.99 24.18 23.83
N ALA A 163 -12.88 24.56 22.55
CA ALA A 163 -13.44 25.80 22.04
C ALA A 163 -14.97 25.87 22.15
N ALA A 164 -15.68 24.76 21.90
CA ALA A 164 -17.14 24.67 22.04
C ALA A 164 -17.61 24.92 23.49
N SER A 165 -16.76 24.62 24.48
CA SER A 165 -17.08 24.84 25.90
C SER A 165 -16.78 26.25 26.40
N VAL A 166 -15.91 27.01 25.71
CA VAL A 166 -15.38 28.29 26.19
C VAL A 166 -15.92 29.49 25.41
N SER A 167 -16.26 29.37 24.12
CA SER A 167 -16.85 30.49 23.37
C SER A 167 -17.54 30.06 22.06
N LEU A 168 -18.81 30.44 21.92
CA LEU A 168 -19.59 30.25 20.69
C LEU A 168 -18.92 30.89 19.46
N ALA A 169 -18.19 31.99 19.67
CA ALA A 169 -17.48 32.71 18.61
C ALA A 169 -16.24 31.95 18.11
N LEU A 170 -15.49 31.30 19.00
CA LEU A 170 -14.35 30.46 18.62
C LEU A 170 -14.81 29.21 17.86
N TYR A 171 -15.92 28.60 18.28
CA TYR A 171 -16.53 27.49 17.56
C TYR A 171 -16.95 27.90 16.12
N GLY A 172 -17.54 29.09 15.97
CA GLY A 172 -17.88 29.65 14.65
C GLY A 172 -16.65 29.80 13.75
N LEU A 173 -15.55 30.35 14.27
CA LEU A 173 -14.29 30.50 13.53
C LEU A 173 -13.65 29.17 13.13
N VAL A 174 -13.63 28.19 14.03
CA VAL A 174 -13.12 26.84 13.72
C VAL A 174 -13.96 26.18 12.64
N THR A 175 -15.28 26.31 12.71
CA THR A 175 -16.21 25.71 11.74
C THR A 175 -16.05 26.35 10.36
N ILE A 176 -16.01 27.68 10.29
CA ILE A 176 -15.79 28.43 9.04
C ILE A 176 -14.41 28.13 8.47
N GLY A 177 -13.36 28.13 9.31
CA GLY A 177 -12.00 27.80 8.91
C GLY A 177 -11.89 26.38 8.34
N SER A 178 -12.48 25.40 9.03
CA SER A 178 -12.51 24.01 8.56
C SER A 178 -13.27 23.88 7.24
N GLY A 179 -14.41 24.54 7.09
CA GLY A 179 -15.20 24.55 5.85
C GLY A 179 -14.45 25.19 4.68
N LEU A 180 -13.72 26.29 4.92
CA LEU A 180 -12.88 26.93 3.91
C LEU A 180 -11.71 26.05 3.49
N VAL A 181 -11.05 25.36 4.43
CA VAL A 181 -9.98 24.39 4.11
C VAL A 181 -10.53 23.23 3.30
N LEU A 182 -11.68 22.66 3.68
CA LEU A 182 -12.32 21.58 2.94
C LEU A 182 -12.73 22.04 1.53
N GLY A 183 -13.37 23.20 1.43
CA GLY A 183 -13.78 23.79 0.15
C GLY A 183 -12.59 24.12 -0.74
N TYR A 184 -11.49 24.62 -0.17
CA TYR A 184 -10.23 24.84 -0.88
C TYR A 184 -9.65 23.52 -1.38
N ALA A 185 -9.59 22.48 -0.54
CA ALA A 185 -9.09 21.17 -0.91
C ALA A 185 -9.91 20.52 -2.05
N VAL A 186 -11.25 20.62 -1.99
CA VAL A 186 -12.14 20.12 -3.04
C VAL A 186 -11.97 20.93 -4.33
N ARG A 187 -11.93 22.26 -4.23
CA ARG A 187 -11.83 23.15 -5.40
C ARG A 187 -10.45 23.11 -6.07
N HIS A 188 -9.40 22.79 -5.32
CA HIS A 188 -8.03 22.69 -5.81
C HIS A 188 -7.56 21.24 -5.91
N ARG A 189 -8.48 20.27 -5.97
CA ARG A 189 -8.15 18.84 -6.08
C ARG A 189 -7.22 18.56 -7.27
N GLU A 190 -7.46 19.19 -8.42
CA GLU A 190 -6.61 19.08 -9.62
C GLU A 190 -5.19 19.66 -9.42
N ARG A 191 -5.03 20.66 -8.53
CA ARG A 191 -3.70 21.17 -8.14
C ARG A 191 -3.03 20.29 -7.09
N LEU A 192 -3.83 19.59 -6.28
CA LEU A 192 -3.38 18.58 -5.33
C LEU A 192 -3.04 17.25 -6.02
N ASP A 193 -3.41 17.03 -7.27
CA ASP A 193 -2.91 15.92 -8.09
C ASP A 193 -1.39 16.05 -8.38
N GLY A 194 -0.82 17.27 -8.28
CA GLY A 194 0.63 17.51 -8.16
C GLY A 194 1.26 17.02 -6.83
N LEU A 195 0.39 16.53 -5.94
CA LEU A 195 0.55 15.55 -4.87
C LEU A 195 1.60 14.44 -5.02
N GLY A 196 1.96 14.09 -6.26
CA GLY A 196 2.59 12.80 -6.52
C GLY A 196 1.78 11.64 -5.91
N LEU A 197 0.49 11.84 -5.64
CA LEU A 197 -0.43 10.79 -5.20
C LEU A 197 -0.95 10.20 -6.51
N GLU A 198 -0.20 9.25 -7.05
CA GLU A 198 -0.64 8.54 -8.24
C GLU A 198 -1.58 7.43 -7.79
N ASP A 199 -2.79 7.46 -8.34
CA ASP A 199 -3.72 6.36 -8.15
C ASP A 199 -3.26 5.20 -9.02
N HIS A 200 -2.65 4.20 -8.40
CA HIS A 200 -2.15 3.05 -9.12
C HIS A 200 -3.17 1.93 -9.01
N ARG A 201 -3.79 1.61 -10.14
CA ARG A 201 -4.61 0.40 -10.25
C ARG A 201 -3.65 -0.79 -10.22
N GLU A 202 -3.82 -1.68 -9.25
CA GLU A 202 -3.10 -2.95 -9.15
C GLU A 202 -4.13 -4.09 -9.24
N SER A 203 -3.81 -5.19 -9.92
CA SER A 203 -4.63 -6.40 -9.87
C SER A 203 -4.10 -7.31 -8.78
N LEU A 204 -4.92 -7.64 -7.80
CA LEU A 204 -4.57 -8.55 -6.71
C LEU A 204 -4.96 -9.97 -7.09
N LEU A 205 -3.95 -10.79 -7.37
CA LEU A 205 -4.08 -12.22 -7.59
C LEU A 205 -3.98 -12.94 -6.25
N SER A 206 -4.97 -13.78 -5.94
CA SER A 206 -4.98 -14.65 -4.77
C SER A 206 -4.97 -16.10 -5.26
N VAL A 207 -3.91 -16.82 -4.92
CA VAL A 207 -3.73 -18.23 -5.24
C VAL A 207 -3.95 -19.02 -3.96
N ASN A 208 -5.05 -19.76 -3.90
CA ASN A 208 -5.35 -20.61 -2.75
C ASN A 208 -4.79 -22.00 -3.01
N THR A 209 -4.07 -22.53 -2.03
CA THR A 209 -3.47 -23.86 -2.10
C THR A 209 -4.31 -24.91 -1.38
N VAL A 210 -4.06 -26.20 -1.65
CA VAL A 210 -4.74 -27.34 -1.00
C VAL A 210 -4.49 -27.35 0.52
N ASP A 211 -3.35 -26.84 0.97
CA ASP A 211 -2.96 -26.77 2.38
C ASP A 211 -3.68 -25.63 3.13
N GLY A 212 -4.53 -24.86 2.44
CA GLY A 212 -5.24 -23.70 3.00
C GLY A 212 -4.41 -22.42 3.03
N GLU A 213 -3.16 -22.46 2.55
CA GLU A 213 -2.35 -21.26 2.40
C GLU A 213 -2.82 -20.42 1.21
N THR A 214 -2.87 -19.11 1.39
CA THR A 214 -3.21 -18.16 0.32
C THR A 214 -1.98 -17.32 -0.01
N VAL A 215 -1.55 -17.33 -1.27
CA VAL A 215 -0.48 -16.46 -1.75
C VAL A 215 -1.11 -15.26 -2.46
N HIS A 216 -0.85 -14.06 -1.93
CA HIS A 216 -1.33 -12.80 -2.47
C HIS A 216 -0.24 -12.08 -3.27
N ILE A 217 -0.51 -11.90 -4.56
CA ILE A 217 0.42 -11.29 -5.51
C ILE A 217 -0.26 -10.07 -6.12
N ALA A 218 0.33 -8.89 -5.97
CA ALA A 218 -0.11 -7.69 -6.66
C ALA A 218 0.68 -7.53 -7.96
N VAL A 219 -0.02 -7.47 -9.08
CA VAL A 219 0.55 -7.26 -10.42
C VAL A 219 -0.06 -6.03 -11.08
N GLU A 220 0.53 -5.60 -12.19
CA GLU A 220 -0.03 -4.55 -13.03
C GLU A 220 -1.45 -4.93 -13.51
N PRO A 221 -2.36 -3.94 -13.65
CA PRO A 221 -3.78 -4.18 -13.87
C PRO A 221 -4.05 -4.85 -15.22
N ASP A 222 -3.22 -4.55 -16.23
CA ASP A 222 -3.33 -5.13 -17.57
C ASP A 222 -2.53 -6.44 -17.72
N SER A 223 -2.02 -7.00 -16.61
CA SER A 223 -1.27 -8.25 -16.63
C SER A 223 -2.17 -9.43 -16.95
N THR A 224 -1.80 -10.21 -17.96
CA THR A 224 -2.48 -11.46 -18.31
C THR A 224 -2.18 -12.61 -17.35
N LEU A 225 -1.34 -12.38 -16.33
CA LEU A 225 -0.84 -13.42 -15.42
C LEU A 225 -1.95 -14.29 -14.84
N ALA A 226 -3.09 -13.70 -14.45
CA ALA A 226 -4.21 -14.45 -13.89
C ALA A 226 -4.81 -15.45 -14.89
N ARG A 227 -4.92 -15.05 -16.16
CA ARG A 227 -5.42 -15.90 -17.24
C ARG A 227 -4.41 -16.98 -17.58
N ASP A 228 -3.14 -16.62 -17.69
CA ASP A 228 -2.06 -17.56 -18.01
C ASP A 228 -1.91 -18.62 -16.91
N LEU A 229 -1.92 -18.20 -15.64
CA LEU A 229 -1.89 -19.12 -14.51
C LEU A 229 -3.10 -20.06 -14.50
N ALA A 230 -4.31 -19.54 -14.79
CA ALA A 230 -5.49 -20.38 -14.89
C ALA A 230 -5.34 -21.42 -16.02
N THR A 231 -4.85 -21.03 -17.20
CA THR A 231 -4.59 -21.96 -18.31
C THR A 231 -3.59 -23.04 -17.92
N CYS A 232 -2.45 -22.69 -17.31
CA CYS A 232 -1.46 -23.67 -16.86
C CYS A 232 -2.04 -24.65 -15.83
N VAL A 233 -2.88 -24.18 -14.90
CA VAL A 233 -3.53 -25.04 -13.89
C VAL A 233 -4.55 -25.99 -14.53
N TYR A 234 -5.34 -25.51 -15.50
CA TYR A 234 -6.33 -26.34 -16.21
C TYR A 234 -5.67 -27.39 -17.12
N ASP A 235 -4.67 -27.01 -17.92
CA ASP A 235 -3.98 -27.93 -18.82
C ASP A 235 -3.33 -29.08 -18.03
N ARG A 236 -2.79 -28.77 -16.84
CA ARG A 236 -2.18 -29.78 -15.95
C ARG A 236 -3.20 -30.74 -15.35
N ALA A 237 -4.37 -30.23 -14.97
CA ALA A 237 -5.44 -31.08 -14.42
C ALA A 237 -5.93 -32.09 -15.46
N ASP A 238 -6.04 -31.71 -16.73
CA ASP A 238 -6.52 -32.60 -17.81
C ASP A 238 -5.51 -33.72 -18.13
N ASP A 239 -4.21 -33.41 -18.13
CA ASP A 239 -3.13 -34.39 -18.29
C ASP A 239 -3.20 -35.52 -17.25
N THR A 240 -3.53 -35.20 -15.99
CA THR A 240 -3.61 -36.21 -14.94
C THR A 240 -4.78 -37.19 -15.13
N VAL A 241 -5.88 -36.73 -15.74
CA VAL A 241 -7.07 -37.56 -16.00
C VAL A 241 -6.84 -38.51 -17.19
N ASP A 242 -6.08 -38.10 -18.21
CA ASP A 242 -5.77 -38.99 -19.35
C ASP A 242 -4.82 -40.13 -18.97
N VAL A 243 -3.86 -39.88 -18.06
CA VAL A 243 -2.95 -40.93 -17.56
C VAL A 243 -3.71 -42.02 -16.81
N ASP A 244 -4.63 -41.65 -15.90
CA ASP A 244 -5.40 -42.63 -15.13
C ASP A 244 -6.31 -43.48 -16.05
N ARG A 245 -6.89 -42.83 -17.07
CA ARG A 245 -7.71 -43.53 -18.07
C ARG A 245 -6.92 -44.53 -18.91
N ARG A 246 -5.67 -44.22 -19.26
CA ARG A 246 -4.79 -45.15 -20.00
C ARG A 246 -4.32 -46.32 -19.15
N VAL A 247 -4.06 -46.11 -17.87
CA VAL A 247 -3.63 -47.19 -16.95
C VAL A 247 -4.78 -48.19 -16.71
N ILE A 248 -6.02 -47.71 -16.57
CA ILE A 248 -7.19 -48.59 -16.39
C ILE A 248 -7.43 -49.45 -17.65
N VAL A 249 -7.20 -48.91 -18.85
CA VAL A 249 -7.37 -49.66 -20.11
C VAL A 249 -6.25 -50.70 -20.31
N ALA A 250 -5.03 -50.44 -19.83
CA ALA A 250 -3.92 -51.39 -19.91
C ALA A 250 -4.13 -52.58 -18.95
N SER A 251 -4.61 -52.35 -17.73
CA SER A 251 -4.81 -53.41 -16.73
C SER A 251 -6.01 -54.32 -17.03
N GLY A 252 -6.96 -53.89 -17.86
CA GLY A 252 -8.11 -54.71 -18.26
C GLY A 252 -7.82 -55.74 -19.36
N ARG A 253 -6.65 -55.70 -20.00
CA ARG A 253 -6.30 -56.61 -21.11
C ARG A 253 -5.50 -57.85 -20.70
N GLU A 254 -4.98 -57.91 -19.48
CA GLU A 254 -4.19 -59.05 -18.99
C GLU A 254 -4.99 -60.14 -18.28
N GLN A 255 -6.31 -59.98 -18.09
CA GLN A 255 -7.17 -61.00 -17.46
C GLN A 255 -7.97 -61.86 -18.45
N GLN A 256 -7.67 -61.79 -19.76
CA GLN A 256 -8.45 -62.49 -20.79
C GLN A 256 -7.65 -63.50 -21.63
N THR A 257 -6.52 -63.98 -21.12
CA THR A 257 -5.74 -65.09 -21.69
C THR A 257 -5.58 -66.21 -20.70
#